data_AF-A0A427AI46-F1
#
_entry.id   AF-A0A427AI46-F1
#
_cell.length_a   1.000
_cell.length_b   1.000
_cell.length_c   1.000
_cell.angle_alpha   90.00
_cell.angle_beta   90.00
_cell.angle_gamma   90.00
#
_symmetry.space_group_name_H-M   'P 1'
#
loop_
_entity.id
_entity.type
_entity.pdbx_description
1 polymer ?
#
loop_
_entity_poly.entity_id
_entity_poly.type
_entity_poly.pdbx_seq_one_letter_code
_entity_poly.pdbx_strand_id
1 'polypeptide(L)'
;MSVSISVTTFNLHEGDQPSDSPNSWEKRKDLCVSVITSYSPTILCTQQGLKWQLEYLQQCLPGDCYIISSSDTLKLLRTVLLDLLFSALLVTRLLQYCSCLYL
;
A
#
# COMPACT_ATOMS: atom_id res chain seq x y z
N MET A 1 27.09 -19.16 8.62
CA MET A 1 26.37 -17.91 8.91
C MET A 1 24.91 -18.13 8.61
N SER A 2 24.00 -18.06 9.59
CA SER A 2 22.55 -18.11 9.34
C SER A 2 22.04 -16.69 9.14
N VAL A 3 21.38 -16.42 8.03
CA VAL A 3 20.63 -15.18 7.84
C VAL A 3 19.36 -15.29 8.68
N SER A 4 19.15 -14.36 9.61
CA SER A 4 17.91 -14.27 10.41
C SER A 4 17.09 -13.11 9.87
N ILE A 5 15.83 -13.38 9.53
CA ILE A 5 14.89 -12.38 9.01
C ILE A 5 13.79 -12.24 10.06
N SER A 6 13.61 -11.03 10.59
CA SER A 6 12.51 -10.71 11.49
C SER A 6 11.36 -10.11 10.68
N VAL A 7 10.17 -10.70 10.83
CA VAL A 7 8.95 -10.26 10.14
C VAL A 7 7.93 -9.85 11.18
N THR A 8 7.35 -8.66 11.03
CA THR A 8 6.30 -8.14 11.91
C THR A 8 5.08 -7.76 11.10
N THR A 9 3.90 -8.12 11.58
CA THR A 9 2.62 -7.63 11.06
C THR A 9 2.06 -6.59 12.02
N PHE A 10 1.64 -5.44 11.51
CA PHE A 10 1.19 -4.33 12.32
C PHE A 10 0.03 -3.58 11.66
N ASN A 11 -1.11 -3.51 12.35
CA ASN A 11 -2.24 -2.72 11.89
C ASN A 11 -2.09 -1.27 12.37
N LEU A 12 -2.08 -0.31 11.45
CA LEU A 12 -1.92 1.11 11.77
C LEU A 12 -3.21 1.77 12.28
N HIS A 13 -4.33 1.07 12.16
CA HIS A 13 -5.68 1.53 12.49
C HIS A 13 -6.10 2.72 11.62
N GLU A 14 -7.41 3.01 11.58
CA GLU A 14 -7.96 4.07 10.73
C GLU A 14 -7.29 5.43 10.99
N GLY A 15 -6.76 6.04 9.93
CA GLY A 15 -6.07 7.33 9.99
C GLY A 15 -7.01 8.53 10.05
N ASP A 16 -8.19 8.45 9.43
CA ASP A 16 -9.15 9.55 9.28
C ASP A 16 -10.05 9.73 10.51
N GLN A 17 -9.48 9.64 11.71
CA GLN A 17 -10.21 9.96 12.92
C GLN A 17 -10.20 11.47 13.21
N PRO A 18 -11.25 12.01 13.84
CA PRO A 18 -11.27 13.39 14.33
C PRO A 18 -10.02 13.71 15.16
N SER A 19 -9.47 14.93 15.01
CA SER A 19 -8.20 15.30 15.65
C SER A 19 -8.25 15.29 17.18
N ASP A 20 -9.43 15.57 17.73
CA ASP A 20 -9.79 15.49 19.15
C ASP A 20 -9.87 14.05 19.66
N SER A 21 -10.07 13.05 18.79
CA SER A 21 -10.05 11.62 19.16
C SER A 21 -8.75 11.28 19.90
N PRO A 22 -8.81 10.53 21.01
CA PRO A 22 -7.60 10.01 21.67
C PRO A 22 -6.81 9.06 20.76
N ASN A 23 -7.48 8.44 19.77
CA ASN A 23 -6.89 7.50 18.84
C ASN A 23 -6.56 8.13 17.48
N SER A 24 -6.56 9.46 17.38
CA SER A 24 -6.13 10.16 16.16
C SER A 24 -4.69 9.80 15.82
N TRP A 25 -4.40 9.71 14.52
CA TRP A 25 -3.06 9.35 14.06
C TRP A 25 -1.98 10.26 14.64
N GLU A 26 -2.23 11.56 14.69
CA GLU A 26 -1.28 12.55 15.21
C GLU A 26 -0.80 12.25 16.63
N LYS A 27 -1.66 11.64 17.47
CA LYS A 27 -1.31 11.27 18.85
C LYS A 27 -0.62 9.89 18.94
N ARG A 28 -0.79 9.03 17.94
CA ARG A 28 -0.29 7.64 17.95
C ARG A 28 0.96 7.42 17.11
N LYS A 29 1.25 8.28 16.13
CA LYS A 29 2.34 8.08 15.16
C LYS A 29 3.70 7.84 15.81
N ASP A 30 4.02 8.59 16.85
CA ASP A 30 5.30 8.46 17.58
C ASP A 30 5.38 7.14 18.34
N LEU A 31 4.26 6.70 18.94
CA LEU A 31 4.17 5.40 19.60
C LEU A 31 4.30 4.24 18.61
N CYS A 32 3.68 4.35 17.43
CA CYS A 32 3.81 3.35 16.37
C CYS A 32 5.29 3.20 15.95
N VAL A 33 5.99 4.31 15.72
CA VAL A 33 7.42 4.29 15.39
C VAL A 33 8.23 3.67 16.52
N SER A 34 7.97 4.06 17.77
CA SER A 34 8.66 3.51 18.95
C SER A 34 8.48 2.00 19.06
N VAL A 35 7.28 1.47 18.85
CA VAL A 35 7.01 0.03 18.87
C VAL A 35 7.77 -0.67 17.74
N ILE A 36 7.65 -0.18 16.51
CA ILE A 36 8.30 -0.80 15.34
C ILE A 36 9.82 -0.82 15.52
N THR A 37 10.42 0.31 15.94
CA THR A 37 11.87 0.42 16.15
C THR A 37 12.36 -0.48 17.29
N SER A 38 11.57 -0.64 18.37
CA SER A 38 11.92 -1.52 19.49
C SER A 38 12.06 -2.99 19.09
N TYR A 39 11.27 -3.45 18.10
CA TYR A 39 11.37 -4.82 17.57
C TYR A 39 12.33 -4.95 16.39
N SER A 40 12.74 -3.84 15.77
CA SER A 40 13.68 -3.78 14.63
C SER A 40 13.40 -4.86 13.56
N PRO A 41 12.19 -4.89 12.97
CA PRO A 41 11.85 -5.89 11.95
C PRO A 41 12.64 -5.64 10.66
N THR A 42 13.09 -6.71 10.00
CA THR A 42 13.58 -6.65 8.62
C THR A 42 12.44 -6.37 7.64
N ILE A 43 11.27 -6.97 7.89
CA ILE A 43 10.07 -6.81 7.06
C ILE A 43 8.88 -6.40 7.94
N LEU A 44 8.28 -5.26 7.63
CA LEU A 44 7.08 -4.73 8.27
C LEU A 44 5.88 -4.83 7.31
N CYS A 45 4.93 -5.71 7.63
CA CYS A 45 3.68 -5.84 6.92
C CYS A 45 2.60 -4.99 7.60
N THR A 46 2.05 -4.01 6.90
CA THR A 46 1.06 -3.08 7.43
C THR A 46 -0.35 -3.38 6.93
N GLN A 47 -1.34 -3.22 7.81
CA GLN A 47 -2.77 -3.21 7.46
C GLN A 47 -3.35 -1.82 7.74
N GLN A 48 -4.38 -1.45 6.97
CA GLN A 48 -5.10 -0.17 7.08
C GLN A 48 -4.17 1.07 7.00
N GLY A 49 -2.97 0.92 6.44
CA GLY A 49 -2.02 2.02 6.27
C GLY A 49 -2.40 2.91 5.10
N LEU A 50 -2.84 4.13 5.37
CA LEU A 50 -3.02 5.16 4.36
C LEU A 50 -1.66 5.62 3.81
N LYS A 51 -1.65 6.09 2.56
CA LYS A 51 -0.40 6.47 1.86
C LYS A 51 0.49 7.40 2.68
N TRP A 52 -0.10 8.45 3.26
CA TRP A 52 0.62 9.45 4.05
C TRP A 52 1.12 8.91 5.41
N GLN A 53 0.45 7.92 6.00
CA GLN A 53 0.93 7.22 7.20
C GLN A 53 2.16 6.36 6.87
N LEU A 54 2.12 5.68 5.73
CA LEU A 54 3.24 4.85 5.25
C LEU A 54 4.46 5.70 4.87
N GLU A 55 4.24 6.84 4.19
CA GLU A 55 5.29 7.81 3.87
C GLU A 55 5.96 8.34 5.15
N TYR A 56 5.17 8.65 6.18
CA TYR A 56 5.70 9.05 7.49
C TYR A 56 6.56 7.94 8.12
N LEU A 57 6.07 6.69 8.15
CA LEU A 57 6.84 5.57 8.67
C LEU A 57 8.14 5.36 7.89
N GLN A 58 8.10 5.50 6.57
CA GLN A 58 9.29 5.34 5.72
C GLN A 58 10.33 6.46 5.94
N GLN A 59 9.91 7.65 6.35
CA GLN A 59 10.82 8.73 6.73
C GLN A 59 11.44 8.52 8.12
N CYS A 60 10.71 7.87 9.04
CA CYS A 60 11.15 7.67 10.42
C CYS A 60 11.94 6.37 10.64
N LEU A 61 11.69 5.33 9.84
CA LEU A 61 12.30 4.02 10.00
C LEU A 61 13.66 3.93 9.27
N PRO A 62 14.60 3.13 9.78
CA PRO A 62 15.89 2.91 9.12
C PRO A 62 15.71 2.25 7.75
N GLY A 63 16.60 2.56 6.81
CA GLY A 63 16.53 2.11 5.41
C GLY A 63 16.60 0.59 5.20
N ASP A 64 16.97 -0.16 6.24
CA ASP A 64 17.03 -1.63 6.23
C ASP A 64 15.67 -2.30 6.52
N CYS A 65 14.64 -1.52 6.88
CA CYS A 65 13.28 -2.01 7.14
C CYS A 65 12.41 -1.92 5.87
N TYR A 66 11.99 -3.06 5.34
CA TYR A 66 11.08 -3.12 4.19
C TYR A 66 9.62 -3.03 4.63
N ILE A 67 8.90 -1.98 4.19
CA ILE A 67 7.47 -1.80 4.49
C ILE A 67 6.63 -2.35 3.33
N ILE A 68 5.67 -3.22 3.65
CA ILE A 68 4.71 -3.79 2.70
C ILE A 68 3.30 -3.39 3.16
N SER A 69 2.46 -2.84 2.27
CA SER A 69 1.06 -2.54 2.59
C SER A 69 0.10 -3.53 1.94
N SER A 70 -0.93 -3.95 2.69
CA SER A 70 -2.01 -4.79 2.13
C SER A 70 -2.79 -4.10 1.00
N SER A 71 -2.77 -2.76 0.97
CA SER A 71 -3.37 -1.98 -0.13
C SER A 71 -2.62 -2.13 -1.46
N ASP A 72 -1.35 -2.55 -1.42
CA ASP A 72 -0.54 -2.72 -2.63
C ASP A 72 -1.05 -3.90 -3.48
N THR A 73 -1.61 -4.93 -2.84
CA THR A 73 -2.19 -6.09 -3.53
C THR A 73 -3.50 -5.73 -4.26
N LEU A 74 -4.37 -4.94 -3.63
CA LEU A 74 -5.63 -4.47 -4.23
C LEU A 74 -5.39 -3.41 -5.32
N LYS A 75 -4.39 -2.55 -5.14
CA LYS A 75 -3.96 -1.59 -6.18
C LYS A 75 -3.40 -2.32 -7.39
N LEU A 76 -2.54 -3.32 -7.20
CA LEU A 76 -2.00 -4.12 -8.29
C LEU A 76 -3.14 -4.83 -9.05
N LEU A 77 -4.07 -5.44 -8.33
CA LEU A 77 -5.26 -6.07 -8.93
C LEU A 77 -6.08 -5.06 -9.74
N ARG A 78 -6.34 -3.87 -9.18
CA ARG A 78 -7.10 -2.81 -9.86
C ARG A 78 -6.37 -2.30 -11.11
N THR A 79 -5.07 -2.07 -11.04
CA THR A 79 -4.27 -1.63 -12.20
C THR A 79 -4.31 -2.66 -13.31
N VAL A 80 -4.05 -3.93 -12.98
CA VAL A 80 -4.09 -5.04 -13.94
C VAL A 80 -5.49 -5.18 -14.56
N LEU A 81 -6.56 -5.08 -13.75
CA LEU A 81 -7.93 -5.13 -14.27
C LEU A 81 -8.27 -3.96 -15.19
N LEU A 82 -7.81 -2.75 -14.86
CA LEU A 82 -8.03 -1.56 -15.68
C LEU A 82 -7.27 -1.64 -17.01
N ASP A 83 -6.04 -2.14 -17.01
CA ASP A 83 -5.24 -2.34 -18.22
C ASP A 83 -5.88 -3.42 -19.14
N LEU A 84 -6.40 -4.50 -18.56
CA LEU A 84 -7.17 -5.52 -19.29
C LEU A 84 -8.47 -4.96 -19.89
N LEU A 85 -9.21 -4.14 -19.14
CA LEU A 85 -10.43 -3.49 -19.65
C LEU A 85 -10.12 -2.49 -20.76
N PHE A 86 -9.06 -1.69 -20.62
CA PHE A 86 -8.66 -0.70 -21.62
C PHE A 86 -8.21 -1.36 -22.92
N SER A 87 -7.41 -2.42 -22.83
CA SER A 87 -7.00 -3.20 -24.00
C SER A 87 -8.18 -3.87 -24.70
N ALA A 88 -9.13 -4.45 -23.96
CA ALA A 88 -10.36 -5.01 -24.54
C ALA A 88 -11.21 -3.95 -25.27
N LEU A 89 -11.38 -2.76 -24.67
CA LEU A 89 -12.10 -1.64 -25.30
C LEU A 89 -11.43 -1.16 -26.59
N LEU A 90 -10.10 -1.05 -26.59
CA LEU A 90 -9.32 -0.67 -27.77
C LEU A 90 -9.49 -1.67 -28.91
N VAL A 91 -9.39 -2.98 -28.63
CA VAL A 91 -9.59 -4.04 -29.62
C VAL A 91 -11.00 -4.00 -30.21
N THR A 92 -12.01 -3.80 -29.36
CA THR A 92 -13.41 -3.72 -29.83
C THR A 92 -13.63 -2.52 -30.75
N ARG A 93 -13.06 -1.36 -30.40
CA ARG A 93 -13.09 -0.13 -31.23
C ARG A 93 -12.36 -0.33 -32.56
N LEU A 94 -11.20 -0.99 -32.56
CA LEU A 94 -10.44 -1.29 -33.77
C LEU A 94 -11.19 -2.26 -34.70
N LEU A 95 -11.79 -3.32 -34.16
CA LEU A 95 -12.60 -4.25 -34.93
C LEU A 95 -13.80 -3.56 -35.57
N GLN A 96 -14.49 -2.69 -34.82
CA GLN A 96 -15.62 -1.92 -35.35
C GLN A 96 -15.19 -0.94 -36.45
N TYR A 97 -14.01 -0.31 -36.31
CA TYR A 97 -13.43 0.54 -37.37
C TYR A 97 -13.11 -0.26 -38.63
N CYS A 98 -12.48 -1.43 -38.49
CA CYS A 98 -12.24 -2.33 -39.61
C CYS A 98 -13.54 -2.76 -40.28
N SER A 99 -14.56 -3.17 -39.52
CA SER A 99 -15.87 -3.55 -40.08
C SER A 99 -16.54 -2.41 -40.85
N CYS A 100 -16.38 -1.15 -40.43
CA CYS A 100 -16.88 0.02 -41.16
C CYS A 100 -16.07 0.36 -42.42
N LEU A 101 -14.82 -0.08 -42.54
CA LEU A 101 -13.99 0.13 -43.74
C LEU A 101 -14.29 -0.89 -44.85
N TYR A 102 -14.89 -2.02 -44.51
CA TYR A 102 -15.24 -3.11 -45.42
C TYR A 102 -16.73 -3.11 -45.84
N LEU A 103 -17.47 -2.03 -45.53
CA LEU A 103 -18.84 -1.72 -45.95
C LEU A 103 -18.84 -0.43 -46.78
#